data_AF-A0A8H7VB85-F1
#
_entry.id   AF-A0A8H7VB85-F1
#
_cell.length_a   1.000
_cell.length_b   1.000
_cell.length_c   1.000
_cell.angle_alpha   90.00
_cell.angle_beta   90.00
_cell.angle_gamma   90.00
#
_symmetry.space_group_name_H-M   'P 1'
#
loop_
_entity.id
_entity.type
_entity.pdbx_description
1 polymer ?
#
loop_
_entity_poly.entity_id
_entity_poly.type
_entity_poly.pdbx_seq_one_letter_code
_entity_poly.pdbx_strand_id
1 'polypeptide(L)'
;FDGSVIKEKNWSDNDLILVLYVDGFQPFIHSVVSMTIVHIVIMNLPDDMLYKDENMIQVAIIPTASRDGNLDSFLAPLVQEMKELETAGIDVLCDDGEERHYKAHLIMATGDIPGCASLCHHNGHMSYFG
;
A
#
# COMPACT_ATOMS: atom_id res chain seq x y z
N PHE A 1 -11.10 9.54 4.82
CA PHE A 1 -10.22 10.32 3.93
C PHE A 1 -10.81 10.22 2.54
N ASP A 2 -11.22 11.32 1.94
CA ASP A 2 -11.97 11.39 0.67
C ASP A 2 -11.08 11.82 -0.52
N GLY A 3 -9.76 11.81 -0.33
CA GLY A 3 -8.78 12.18 -1.36
C GLY A 3 -8.79 13.65 -1.77
N SER A 4 -9.66 14.50 -1.20
CA SER A 4 -9.78 15.92 -1.56
C SER A 4 -8.47 16.70 -1.36
N VAL A 5 -7.79 16.46 -0.24
CA VAL A 5 -6.50 17.09 0.11
C VAL A 5 -5.38 16.75 -0.88
N ILE A 6 -5.46 15.59 -1.55
CA ILE A 6 -4.49 15.18 -2.56
C ILE A 6 -4.65 16.04 -3.83
N LYS A 7 -5.89 16.34 -4.19
CA LYS A 7 -6.25 17.07 -5.42
C LYS A 7 -5.82 18.55 -5.36
N GLU A 8 -5.48 19.08 -4.19
CA GLU A 8 -5.00 20.46 -3.98
C GLU A 8 -3.52 20.65 -4.36
N LYS A 9 -2.75 19.57 -4.51
CA LYS A 9 -1.35 19.63 -4.94
C LYS A 9 -1.26 19.61 -6.47
N ASN A 10 -0.39 20.44 -7.05
CA ASN A 10 -0.15 20.49 -8.49
C ASN A 10 0.65 19.26 -8.94
N TRP A 11 -0.04 18.18 -9.27
CA TRP A 11 0.52 16.97 -9.88
C TRP A 11 0.66 17.15 -11.39
N SER A 12 1.63 16.49 -12.00
CA SER A 12 1.68 16.35 -13.45
C SER A 12 0.59 15.39 -13.94
N ASP A 13 0.19 15.50 -15.21
CA ASP A 13 -0.82 14.61 -15.81
C ASP A 13 -0.38 13.12 -15.81
N ASN A 14 0.93 12.86 -15.70
CA ASN A 14 1.52 11.53 -15.65
C ASN A 14 1.92 11.10 -14.22
N ASP A 15 1.57 11.88 -13.20
CA ASP A 15 1.85 11.50 -11.81
C ASP A 15 0.74 10.57 -11.29
N LEU A 16 1.13 9.37 -10.89
CA LEU A 16 0.26 8.41 -10.22
C LEU A 16 0.32 8.63 -8.71
N ILE A 17 -0.83 8.63 -8.08
CA ILE A 17 -0.96 8.86 -6.64
C ILE A 17 -1.41 7.56 -6.01
N LEU A 18 -0.62 7.04 -5.08
CA LEU A 18 -0.78 5.71 -4.53
C LEU A 18 -1.07 5.77 -3.03
N VAL A 19 -1.98 4.90 -2.58
CA VAL A 19 -2.21 4.62 -1.16
C VAL A 19 -1.98 3.14 -0.91
N LEU A 20 -1.13 2.82 0.06
CA LEU A 20 -0.90 1.46 0.53
C LEU A 20 -1.96 1.09 1.56
N TYR A 21 -2.62 -0.03 1.38
CA TYR A 21 -3.57 -0.60 2.33
C TYR A 21 -3.05 -1.92 2.88
N VAL A 22 -3.10 -2.10 4.20
CA VAL A 22 -2.68 -3.31 4.90
C VAL A 22 -3.86 -3.88 5.66
N ASP A 23 -4.24 -5.12 5.34
CA ASP A 23 -5.39 -5.80 5.95
C ASP A 23 -5.02 -7.17 6.50
N GLY A 24 -5.32 -7.41 7.77
CA GLY A 24 -5.09 -8.70 8.41
C GLY A 24 -6.33 -9.59 8.31
N PHE A 25 -6.18 -10.79 7.72
CA PHE A 25 -7.26 -11.77 7.67
C PHE A 25 -6.82 -13.14 8.19
N GLN A 26 -7.79 -13.90 8.71
CA GLN A 26 -7.58 -15.26 9.18
C GLN A 26 -8.33 -16.25 8.27
N PRO A 27 -7.63 -16.95 7.36
CA PRO A 27 -8.28 -17.86 6.42
C PRO A 27 -8.83 -19.14 7.07
N PHE A 28 -8.39 -19.48 8.29
CA PHE A 28 -8.71 -20.76 8.94
C PHE A 28 -9.36 -20.55 10.30
N ILE A 29 -10.54 -21.15 10.48
CA ILE A 29 -11.29 -21.15 11.75
C ILE A 29 -10.50 -22.00 12.77
N HIS A 30 -10.06 -21.40 13.88
CA HIS A 30 -9.22 -21.99 14.95
C HIS A 30 -7.72 -22.15 14.66
N SER A 31 -7.16 -21.41 13.69
CA SER A 31 -5.71 -21.36 13.49
C SER A 31 -5.04 -20.26 14.34
N VAL A 32 -3.74 -20.38 14.56
CA VAL A 32 -2.88 -19.27 15.04
C VAL A 32 -2.21 -18.51 13.88
N VAL A 33 -2.46 -18.96 12.65
CA VAL A 33 -1.93 -18.34 11.42
C VAL A 33 -2.89 -17.24 11.00
N SER A 34 -2.40 -16.00 11.03
CA SER A 34 -3.00 -14.88 10.31
C SER A 34 -2.22 -14.62 9.03
N MET A 35 -2.87 -13.97 8.07
CA MET A 35 -2.26 -13.46 6.86
C MET A 35 -2.50 -11.96 6.79
N THR A 36 -1.53 -11.26 6.23
CA THR A 36 -1.63 -9.81 5.98
C THR A 36 -1.61 -9.60 4.47
N ILE A 37 -2.64 -8.98 3.92
CA ILE A 37 -2.69 -8.58 2.53
C ILE A 37 -2.22 -7.13 2.43
N VAL A 38 -1.40 -6.85 1.41
CA VAL A 38 -0.93 -5.52 1.08
C VAL A 38 -1.47 -5.15 -0.30
N HIS A 39 -2.30 -4.12 -0.36
CA HIS A 39 -2.86 -3.57 -1.59
C HIS A 39 -2.33 -2.15 -1.85
N ILE A 40 -2.32 -1.76 -3.11
CA ILE A 40 -2.11 -0.39 -3.56
C ILE A 40 -3.36 0.06 -4.30
N VAL A 41 -3.85 1.24 -3.95
CA VAL A 41 -4.97 1.91 -4.62
C VAL A 41 -4.45 3.12 -5.36
N ILE A 42 -4.82 3.25 -6.65
CA ILE A 42 -4.49 4.40 -7.49
C ILE A 42 -5.57 5.48 -7.29
N MET A 43 -5.20 6.58 -6.65
CA MET A 43 -6.09 7.68 -6.28
C MET A 43 -6.43 8.64 -7.43
N ASN A 44 -5.89 8.41 -8.63
CA ASN A 44 -6.21 9.16 -9.84
C ASN A 44 -7.60 8.83 -10.40
N LEU A 45 -8.19 7.69 -9.98
CA LEU A 45 -9.51 7.26 -10.41
C LEU A 45 -10.63 7.98 -9.63
N PRO A 46 -11.84 8.12 -10.21
CA PRO A 46 -12.98 8.68 -9.48
C PRO A 46 -13.43 7.76 -8.34
N ASP A 47 -13.99 8.35 -7.29
CA ASP A 47 -14.26 7.69 -6.01
C ASP A 47 -15.16 6.44 -6.12
N ASP A 48 -16.05 6.41 -7.12
CA ASP A 48 -16.94 5.27 -7.40
C ASP A 48 -16.22 4.06 -8.02
N MET A 49 -14.97 4.24 -8.45
CA MET A 49 -14.14 3.21 -9.07
C MET A 49 -12.95 2.78 -8.21
N LEU A 50 -12.54 3.59 -7.23
CA LEU A 50 -11.33 3.35 -6.43
C LEU A 50 -11.27 1.96 -5.75
N TYR A 51 -12.40 1.51 -5.20
CA TYR A 51 -12.48 0.29 -4.38
C TYR A 51 -13.11 -0.90 -5.11
N LYS A 52 -13.08 -0.89 -6.45
CA LYS A 52 -13.41 -2.07 -7.24
C LYS A 52 -12.21 -3.00 -7.26
N ASP A 53 -12.44 -4.30 -7.15
CA ASP A 53 -11.37 -5.32 -7.16
C ASP A 53 -10.42 -5.16 -8.36
N GLU A 54 -10.95 -4.72 -9.50
CA GLU A 54 -10.20 -4.47 -10.75
C GLU A 54 -9.19 -3.31 -10.64
N ASN A 55 -9.39 -2.39 -9.70
CA ASN A 55 -8.61 -1.17 -9.52
C ASN A 55 -7.74 -1.20 -8.24
N MET A 56 -7.77 -2.31 -7.50
CA MET A 56 -6.90 -2.55 -6.34
C MET A 56 -5.76 -3.48 -6.73
N ILE A 57 -4.54 -2.99 -6.68
CA ILE A 57 -3.35 -3.78 -7.01
C ILE A 57 -2.92 -4.54 -5.76
N GLN A 58 -3.13 -5.86 -5.74
CA GLN A 58 -2.59 -6.70 -4.66
C GLN A 58 -1.11 -6.97 -4.88
N VAL A 59 -0.27 -6.47 -3.96
CA VAL A 59 1.19 -6.54 -4.10
C VAL A 59 1.80 -7.69 -3.29
N ALA A 60 1.20 -8.02 -2.15
CA ALA A 60 1.69 -9.13 -1.32
C ALA A 60 0.57 -9.78 -0.49
N ILE A 61 0.73 -11.09 -0.25
CA ILE A 61 0.05 -11.82 0.83
C ILE A 61 1.14 -12.39 1.72
N ILE A 62 1.22 -11.90 2.95
CA ILE A 62 2.29 -12.21 3.89
C ILE A 62 1.71 -13.09 5.00
N PRO A 63 2.16 -14.35 5.17
CA PRO A 63 1.76 -15.15 6.30
C PRO A 63 2.40 -14.60 7.58
N THR A 64 1.58 -14.09 8.48
CA THR A 64 1.99 -13.67 9.81
C THR A 64 1.85 -14.89 10.73
N ALA A 65 2.86 -15.76 10.70
CA ALA A 65 3.00 -16.77 11.75
C ALA A 65 3.42 -16.07 13.04
N SER A 66 2.83 -16.45 14.16
CA SER A 66 2.84 -15.75 15.45
C SER A 66 4.21 -15.59 16.15
N ARG A 67 5.36 -15.74 15.46
CA ARG A 67 6.68 -15.62 16.09
C ARG A 67 7.75 -14.86 15.31
N ASP A 68 7.85 -14.95 13.97
CA ASP A 68 9.10 -14.49 13.31
C ASP A 68 8.93 -13.75 11.96
N GLY A 69 7.70 -13.51 11.50
CA GLY A 69 7.46 -12.75 10.28
C GLY A 69 7.40 -11.25 10.55
N ASN A 70 8.52 -10.53 10.47
CA ASN A 70 8.49 -9.07 10.58
C ASN A 70 7.84 -8.49 9.31
N LEU A 71 6.64 -7.90 9.43
CA LEU A 71 5.97 -7.19 8.33
C LEU A 71 6.93 -6.18 7.65
N ASP A 72 7.80 -5.54 8.43
CA ASP A 72 8.78 -4.58 7.93
C ASP A 72 9.77 -5.19 6.93
N SER A 73 10.16 -6.46 7.08
CA SER A 73 11.13 -7.06 6.14
C SER A 73 10.52 -7.27 4.75
N PHE A 74 9.20 -7.41 4.68
CA PHE A 74 8.45 -7.49 3.43
C PHE A 74 8.10 -6.10 2.88
N LEU A 75 7.78 -5.15 3.75
CA LEU A 75 7.42 -3.78 3.34
C LEU A 75 8.64 -2.94 2.96
N ALA A 76 9.82 -3.18 3.55
CA ALA A 76 11.03 -2.41 3.26
C ALA A 76 11.42 -2.38 1.76
N PRO A 77 11.52 -3.52 1.05
CA PRO A 77 11.81 -3.48 -0.39
C PRO A 77 10.68 -2.79 -1.18
N LEU A 78 9.42 -3.01 -0.80
CA LEU A 78 8.29 -2.35 -1.46
C LEU A 78 8.35 -0.82 -1.34
N VAL A 79 8.60 -0.31 -0.13
CA VAL A 79 8.74 1.14 0.11
C VAL A 79 9.97 1.70 -0.63
N GLN A 80 11.04 0.92 -0.74
CA GLN A 80 12.23 1.33 -1.49
C GLN A 80 11.92 1.47 -2.99
N GLU A 81 11.26 0.50 -3.60
CA GLU A 81 10.82 0.57 -5.00
C GLU A 81 9.86 1.75 -5.24
N MET A 82 8.94 2.02 -4.30
CA MET A 82 8.03 3.17 -4.39
C MET A 82 8.78 4.51 -4.34
N LYS A 83 9.84 4.63 -3.54
CA LYS A 83 10.70 5.82 -3.51
C LYS A 83 11.50 5.99 -4.82
N GLU A 84 11.90 4.88 -5.43
CA GLU A 84 12.57 4.91 -6.73
C GLU A 84 11.59 5.37 -7.82
N LEU A 85 10.36 4.88 -7.82
CA LEU A 85 9.30 5.33 -8.72
C LEU A 85 8.91 6.81 -8.51
N GLU A 86 8.99 7.32 -7.27
CA GLU A 86 8.76 8.73 -6.99
C GLU A 86 9.91 9.61 -7.52
N THR A 87 11.15 9.19 -7.31
CA THR A 87 12.34 10.00 -7.60
C THR A 87 12.76 9.89 -9.06
N ALA A 88 13.02 8.68 -9.53
CA ALA A 88 13.48 8.37 -10.88
C ALA A 88 12.33 8.29 -11.88
N GLY A 89 11.16 7.82 -11.46
CA GLY A 89 10.06 7.52 -12.38
C GLY A 89 10.31 6.28 -13.23
N ILE A 90 9.44 6.05 -14.20
CA ILE A 90 9.53 4.95 -15.16
C ILE A 90 9.02 5.40 -16.53
N ASP A 91 9.72 4.99 -17.58
CA ASP A 91 9.27 5.18 -18.96
C ASP A 91 8.42 3.98 -19.39
N VAL A 92 7.21 4.27 -19.88
CA VAL A 92 6.23 3.25 -20.27
C VAL A 92 5.84 3.48 -21.72
N LEU A 93 6.08 2.46 -22.55
CA LEU A 93 5.53 2.39 -23.90
C LEU A 93 4.03 2.12 -23.82
N CYS A 94 3.24 3.09 -24.22
CA CYS A 94 1.78 2.99 -24.18
C CYS A 94 1.21 2.34 -25.44
N ASP A 95 -0.07 1.96 -25.41
CA ASP A 95 -0.75 1.25 -26.52
C ASP A 95 -0.78 2.03 -27.83
N ASP A 96 -0.64 3.35 -27.78
CA ASP A 96 -0.55 4.23 -28.95
C ASP A 96 0.85 4.32 -29.55
N GLY A 97 1.82 3.59 -28.99
CA GLY A 97 3.21 3.54 -29.44
C GLY A 97 4.07 4.71 -28.94
N GLU A 98 3.51 5.61 -28.14
CA GLU A 98 4.23 6.73 -27.55
C GLU A 98 4.81 6.33 -26.18
N GLU A 99 6.07 6.69 -25.96
CA GLU A 99 6.73 6.51 -24.67
C GLU A 99 6.41 7.69 -23.77
N ARG A 100 5.94 7.40 -22.56
CA ARG A 100 5.60 8.40 -21.55
C ARG A 100 6.33 8.12 -20.26
N HIS A 101 6.88 9.19 -19.67
CA HIS A 101 7.49 9.14 -18.37
C HIS A 101 6.43 9.33 -17.28
N TYR A 102 6.34 8.38 -16.35
CA TYR A 102 5.43 8.39 -15.22
C TYR A 102 6.20 8.43 -13.90
N LYS A 103 5.64 9.10 -12.90
CA LYS A 103 6.12 9.06 -11.52
C LYS A 103 5.00 8.56 -10.61
N ALA A 104 5.35 7.80 -9.59
CA ALA A 104 4.36 7.30 -8.63
C ALA A 104 4.67 7.82 -7.22
N HIS A 105 3.66 8.38 -6.56
CA HIS A 105 3.79 9.01 -5.26
C HIS A 105 2.98 8.26 -4.22
N LEU A 106 3.67 7.57 -3.31
CA LEU A 106 3.05 6.95 -2.15
C LEU A 106 2.79 8.00 -1.06
N ILE A 107 1.52 8.38 -0.89
CA ILE A 107 1.14 9.48 0.01
C ILE A 107 0.65 9.02 1.39
N MET A 108 0.24 7.76 1.50
CA MET A 108 -0.33 7.21 2.73
C MET A 108 -0.16 5.69 2.75
N ALA A 109 0.14 5.17 3.93
CA ALA A 109 -0.06 3.77 4.27
C ALA A 109 -1.12 3.68 5.38
N THR A 110 -2.16 2.88 5.16
CA THR A 110 -3.31 2.75 6.07
C THR A 110 -3.82 1.31 6.07
N GLY A 111 -4.83 1.01 6.86
CA GLY A 111 -5.32 -0.35 7.11
C GLY A 111 -6.42 -0.36 8.16
N ASP A 112 -6.83 -1.55 8.59
CA ASP A 112 -7.64 -1.70 9.80
C ASP A 112 -6.84 -1.28 11.05
N ILE A 113 -7.50 -1.18 12.21
CA ILE A 113 -6.83 -0.72 13.45
C ILE A 113 -5.58 -1.58 13.77
N PRO A 114 -5.64 -2.93 13.71
CA PRO A 114 -4.46 -3.79 13.80
C PRO A 114 -3.39 -3.54 12.71
N GLY A 115 -3.78 -3.36 11.46
CA GLY A 115 -2.87 -3.09 10.33
C GLY A 115 -2.14 -1.76 10.49
N CYS A 116 -2.86 -0.68 10.83
CA CYS A 116 -2.26 0.62 11.16
C CYS A 116 -1.35 0.53 12.39
N ALA A 117 -1.75 -0.22 13.44
CA ALA A 117 -0.91 -0.42 14.62
C ALA A 117 0.39 -1.15 14.27
N SER A 118 0.33 -2.14 13.38
CA SER A 118 1.50 -2.86 12.88
C SER A 118 2.42 -1.97 12.05
N LEU A 119 1.85 -1.14 11.15
CA LEU A 119 2.58 -0.16 10.35
C LEU A 119 3.26 0.93 11.18
N CYS A 120 2.62 1.39 12.26
CA CYS A 120 3.13 2.44 13.11
C CYS A 120 3.99 1.93 14.28
N HIS A 121 4.29 0.63 14.35
CA HIS A 121 4.90 -0.02 15.51
C HIS A 121 4.18 0.30 16.83
N HIS A 122 2.87 0.54 16.77
CA HIS A 122 2.07 0.81 17.95
C HIS A 122 1.88 -0.51 18.70
N ASN A 123 2.76 -0.75 19.68
CA ASN A 123 2.59 -1.87 20.61
C ASN A 123 1.21 -1.72 21.25
N GLY A 124 0.33 -2.70 21.01
CA GLY A 124 -0.93 -2.82 21.74
C GLY A 124 -0.67 -2.78 23.25
N HIS A 125 -1.72 -2.50 24.01
CA HIS A 125 -1.76 -2.18 25.45
C HIS A 125 -1.13 -3.22 26.43
N MET A 126 -0.29 -4.15 25.96
CA MET A 126 0.33 -5.28 26.66
C MET A 126 1.84 -5.41 26.36
N SER A 127 2.59 -4.33 26.10
CA SER A 127 4.06 -4.40 26.20
C SER A 127 4.48 -4.33 27.67
N TYR A 128 4.68 -5.50 28.30
CA TYR A 128 5.48 -5.58 29.52
C TYR A 128 6.94 -5.80 29.10
N PHE A 129 7.83 -4.96 29.64
CA PHE A 129 9.28 -4.84 29.43
C PHE A 129 9.74 -3.93 28.28
N GLY A 130 10.30 -2.79 28.68
CA GLY A 130 11.34 -2.06 27.94
C GLY A 130 12.73 -2.48 28.41
#